data_AF-A0A537ZFM9-F1
#
_entry.id   AF-A0A537ZFM9-F1
#
_cell.length_a   1.000
_cell.length_b   1.000
_cell.length_c   1.000
_cell.angle_alpha   90.00
_cell.angle_beta   90.00
_cell.angle_gamma   90.00
#
_symmetry.space_group_name_H-M   'P 1'
#
loop_
_entity.id
_entity.type
_entity.pdbx_description
1 polymer ?
#
loop_
_entity_poly.entity_id
_entity_poly.type
_entity_poly.pdbx_seq_one_letter_code
_entity_poly.pdbx_strand_id
1 'polypeptide(L)'
;SEIEAARSEAERAERDGDLERAAELRYGRLVELASSMDEENAKLAEIQRDRKMLKEEVDGEDVAEVVSTWTGIPVSRLMEGEMQKLVRMEDELHQRVVDQHEAVEAVSNAIRRTRAGLSDPSRPIGSFVFLGPTGVGKTELARALAEFLFDDERAMVRIDMSEYQERHTVSRLIGAPPGYVGYDEGGQLTEAVRRRPYSVVLLDEIEKAHQDAFNVLLQLLDDGRLTDGQGRTVDFRNTVVIMTSNLGGFLFADPGSSAEERTEKVMAEVRATFRPEFVNRVDEIIVFQPLGRDEIAQIVDIQVRVLQHRLEGRKLAISLTDAAREYLANKGFDPSYGARPLKRLLQREVQDVLAVKLLAGEIAEGDEVEVDAEGGGLSFGVRRT
;
A
#
# COMPACT_ATOMS: atom_id res chain seq x y z
N SER A 1 5.20 -13.22 37.56
CA SER A 1 6.20 -14.07 38.25
C SER A 1 6.68 -13.39 39.53
N GLU A 2 7.46 -14.06 40.39
CA GLU A 2 8.07 -13.42 41.58
C GLU A 2 8.99 -12.24 41.21
N ILE A 3 9.68 -12.32 40.06
CA ILE A 3 10.51 -11.24 39.51
C ILE A 3 9.66 -10.02 39.15
N GLU A 4 8.51 -10.21 38.51
CA GLU A 4 7.59 -9.10 38.18
C GLU A 4 6.99 -8.47 39.44
N ALA A 5 6.65 -9.28 40.45
CA ALA A 5 6.16 -8.78 41.72
C ALA A 5 7.23 -7.93 42.42
N ALA A 6 8.47 -8.42 42.48
CA ALA A 6 9.60 -7.68 43.06
C ALA A 6 9.95 -6.41 42.26
N ARG A 7 9.84 -6.42 40.92
CA ARG A 7 9.98 -5.21 40.08
C ARG A 7 8.91 -4.17 40.39
N SER A 8 7.65 -4.61 40.43
CA SER A 8 6.52 -3.72 40.71
C SER A 8 6.58 -3.13 42.12
N GLU A 9 7.01 -3.93 43.11
CA GLU A 9 7.21 -3.48 44.49
C GLU A 9 8.38 -2.49 44.60
N ALA A 10 9.49 -2.72 43.88
CA ALA A 10 10.61 -1.78 43.84
C ALA A 10 10.23 -0.42 43.23
N GLU A 11 9.46 -0.42 42.14
CA GLU A 11 8.92 0.81 41.53
C GLU A 11 7.90 1.52 42.42
N ARG A 12 7.21 0.78 43.30
CA ARG A 12 6.27 1.36 44.27
C ARG A 12 7.03 2.00 45.44
N ALA A 13 8.01 1.30 46.01
CA ALA A 13 8.86 1.81 47.07
C ALA A 13 9.64 3.08 46.64
N GLU A 14 10.13 3.12 45.39
CA GLU A 14 10.79 4.31 44.84
C GLU A 14 9.83 5.50 44.70
N ARG A 15 8.59 5.26 44.28
CA ARG A 15 7.55 6.31 44.20
C ARG A 15 7.12 6.82 45.57
N ASP A 16 7.10 5.96 46.57
CA ASP A 16 6.69 6.28 47.94
C ASP A 16 7.85 6.90 48.76
N GLY A 17 9.05 7.03 48.17
CA GLY A 17 10.23 7.64 48.80
C GLY A 17 11.02 6.70 49.71
N ASP A 18 10.67 5.42 49.76
CA ASP A 18 11.37 4.38 50.51
C ASP A 18 12.55 3.83 49.68
N LEU A 19 13.60 4.64 49.59
CA LEU A 19 14.79 4.35 48.80
C LEU A 19 15.58 3.14 49.32
N GLU A 20 15.48 2.85 50.62
CA GLU A 20 16.16 1.70 51.24
C GLU A 20 15.49 0.40 50.79
N ARG A 21 14.16 0.33 50.85
CA ARG A 21 13.40 -0.82 50.35
C ARG A 21 13.53 -1.01 48.84
N ALA A 22 13.54 0.08 48.07
CA ALA A 22 13.74 0.02 46.63
C ALA A 22 15.13 -0.53 46.27
N ALA A 23 16.17 -0.16 47.02
CA ALA A 23 17.54 -0.66 46.83
C ALA A 23 17.67 -2.14 47.23
N GLU A 24 17.06 -2.57 48.34
CA GLU A 24 17.01 -3.96 48.77
C GLU A 24 16.38 -4.87 47.70
N LEU A 25 15.25 -4.43 47.12
CA LEU A 25 14.54 -5.17 46.08
C LEU A 25 15.33 -5.20 44.76
N ARG A 26 15.93 -4.08 44.33
CA ARG A 26 16.68 -3.99 43.07
C ARG A 26 18.02 -4.71 43.08
N TYR A 27 18.81 -4.52 44.14
CA TYR A 27 20.19 -4.99 44.19
C TYR A 27 20.35 -6.26 45.01
N GLY A 28 19.37 -6.62 45.84
CA GLY A 28 19.31 -7.90 46.54
C GLY A 28 18.38 -8.87 45.81
N ARG A 29 17.07 -8.73 46.07
CA ARG A 29 16.08 -9.77 45.72
C ARG A 29 15.98 -10.03 44.21
N LEU A 30 15.97 -8.99 43.38
CA LEU A 30 15.89 -9.13 41.93
C LEU A 30 17.15 -9.77 41.33
N VAL A 31 18.32 -9.46 41.90
CA VAL A 31 19.60 -10.07 41.47
C VAL A 31 19.62 -11.56 41.84
N GLU A 32 19.19 -11.91 43.06
CA GLU A 32 19.06 -13.31 43.48
C GLU A 32 18.09 -14.09 42.60
N LEU A 33 16.90 -13.54 42.36
CA LEU A 33 15.87 -14.20 41.54
C LEU A 33 16.34 -14.37 40.08
N ALA A 34 17.03 -13.38 39.51
CA ALA A 34 17.60 -13.48 38.18
C ALA A 34 18.71 -14.55 38.11
N SER A 35 19.62 -14.57 39.09
CA SER A 35 20.67 -15.59 39.18
C SER A 35 20.09 -17.00 39.34
N SER A 36 19.05 -17.16 40.17
CA SER A 36 18.37 -18.45 40.35
C SER A 36 17.67 -18.90 39.07
N MET A 37 17.05 -17.98 38.34
CA MET A 37 16.42 -18.28 37.05
C MET A 37 17.46 -18.70 36.01
N ASP A 38 18.60 -18.03 35.94
CA ASP A 38 19.68 -18.39 35.01
C ASP A 38 20.27 -19.77 35.36
N GLU A 39 20.45 -20.09 36.64
CA GLU A 39 20.90 -21.41 37.09
C GLU A 39 19.90 -22.52 36.76
N GLU A 40 18.60 -22.29 36.98
CA GLU A 40 17.56 -23.25 36.63
C GLU A 40 17.46 -23.44 35.12
N ASN A 41 17.54 -22.36 34.33
CA ASN A 41 17.58 -22.43 32.87
C ASN A 41 18.80 -23.19 32.35
N ALA A 42 19.98 -23.00 32.96
CA ALA A 42 21.18 -23.75 32.61
C ALA A 42 21.06 -25.25 32.92
N LYS A 43 20.50 -25.60 34.09
CA LYS A 43 20.20 -27.00 34.45
C LYS A 43 19.16 -27.61 33.52
N LEU A 44 18.13 -26.86 33.15
CA LEU A 44 17.09 -27.30 32.23
C LEU A 44 17.68 -27.54 30.83
N ALA A 45 18.56 -26.67 30.34
CA ALA A 45 19.24 -26.82 29.07
C ALA A 45 20.14 -28.07 29.02
N GLU A 46 20.80 -28.44 30.12
CA GLU A 46 21.54 -29.70 30.22
C GLU A 46 20.62 -30.92 30.21
N ILE A 47 19.51 -30.89 30.95
CA ILE A 47 18.53 -31.98 31.00
C ILE A 47 17.85 -32.19 29.62
N GLN A 48 17.59 -31.10 28.90
CA GLN A 48 16.96 -31.15 27.57
C GLN A 48 17.88 -31.64 26.45
N ARG A 49 19.22 -31.63 26.63
CA ARG A 49 20.14 -32.24 25.64
C ARG A 49 19.90 -33.73 25.44
N ASP A 50 19.55 -34.45 26.51
CA ASP A 50 19.35 -35.91 26.49
C ASP A 50 17.87 -36.34 26.41
N ARG A 51 16.91 -35.46 26.72
CA ARG A 51 15.47 -35.73 26.62
C ARG A 51 14.69 -34.53 26.06
N LYS A 52 14.61 -34.43 24.73
CA LYS A 52 13.64 -33.58 24.04
C LYS A 52 12.23 -34.16 24.19
N MET A 53 11.55 -33.93 25.31
CA MET A 53 10.13 -34.32 25.46
C MET A 53 9.15 -33.15 25.34
N LEU A 54 9.57 -31.90 25.59
CA LEU A 54 8.74 -30.70 25.45
C LEU A 54 9.59 -29.52 24.99
N LYS A 55 9.18 -28.88 23.89
CA LYS A 55 9.71 -27.61 23.40
C LYS A 55 8.83 -26.50 24.00
N GLU A 56 9.40 -25.65 24.85
CA GLU A 56 8.64 -24.58 25.53
C GLU A 56 8.63 -23.25 24.76
N GLU A 57 9.49 -23.10 23.76
CA GLU A 57 9.55 -21.90 22.92
C GLU A 57 8.99 -22.20 21.53
N VAL A 58 8.02 -21.38 21.12
CA VAL A 58 7.44 -21.42 19.78
C VAL A 58 8.37 -20.70 18.83
N ASP A 59 8.92 -21.40 17.85
CA ASP A 59 9.73 -20.80 16.79
C ASP A 59 8.95 -20.69 15.46
N GLY A 60 9.62 -20.18 14.44
CA GLY A 60 9.02 -20.01 13.12
C GLY A 60 8.60 -21.34 12.47
N GLU A 61 9.23 -22.46 12.83
CA GLU A 61 8.86 -23.79 12.32
C GLU A 61 7.55 -24.26 12.93
N ASP A 62 7.33 -24.03 14.22
CA ASP A 62 6.07 -24.36 14.90
C ASP A 62 4.89 -23.55 14.33
N VAL A 63 5.09 -22.25 14.07
CA VAL A 63 4.07 -21.40 13.43
C VAL A 63 3.79 -21.86 12.00
N ALA A 64 4.83 -22.17 11.24
CA ALA A 64 4.72 -22.69 9.88
C ALA A 64 3.94 -24.01 9.85
N GLU A 65 4.18 -24.92 10.80
CA GLU A 65 3.46 -26.19 10.91
C GLU A 65 1.98 -25.99 11.23
N VAL A 66 1.64 -25.07 12.13
CA VAL A 66 0.24 -24.73 12.45
C VAL A 66 -0.48 -24.15 11.23
N VAL A 67 0.14 -23.19 10.53
CA VAL A 67 -0.43 -22.58 9.31
C VAL A 67 -0.59 -23.61 8.20
N SER A 68 0.41 -24.48 8.01
CA SER A 68 0.36 -25.59 7.04
C SER A 68 -0.74 -26.60 7.38
N THR A 69 -0.98 -26.86 8.67
CA THR A 69 -2.02 -27.79 9.13
C THR A 69 -3.41 -27.21 8.92
N TRP A 70 -3.61 -25.92 9.19
CA TRP A 70 -4.89 -25.24 8.96
C TRP A 70 -5.25 -25.10 7.49
N THR A 71 -4.25 -24.83 6.64
CA THR A 71 -4.47 -24.62 5.20
C THR A 71 -4.36 -25.91 4.37
N GLY A 72 -3.71 -26.95 4.91
CA GLY A 72 -3.39 -28.18 4.18
C GLY A 72 -2.27 -28.01 3.14
N ILE A 73 -1.57 -26.87 3.13
CA ILE A 73 -0.54 -26.54 2.13
C ILE A 73 0.83 -26.44 2.84
N PRO A 74 1.85 -27.22 2.43
CA PRO A 74 3.21 -27.08 2.94
C PRO A 74 3.73 -25.65 2.81
N VAL A 75 4.37 -25.12 3.85
CA VAL A 75 4.91 -23.74 3.83
C VAL A 75 5.89 -23.49 2.70
N SER A 76 6.70 -24.50 2.33
CA SER A 76 7.56 -24.45 1.15
C SER A 76 6.76 -24.24 -0.15
N ARG A 77 5.59 -24.87 -0.30
CA ARG A 77 4.71 -24.66 -1.46
C ARG A 77 4.01 -23.30 -1.44
N LEU A 78 3.67 -22.78 -0.25
CA LEU A 78 3.15 -21.41 -0.12
C LEU A 78 4.21 -20.40 -0.60
N MET A 79 5.46 -20.55 -0.14
CA MET A 79 6.56 -19.67 -0.56
C MET A 79 6.94 -19.83 -2.04
N GLU A 80 6.98 -21.05 -2.57
CA GLU A 80 7.20 -21.30 -4.01
C GLU A 80 6.10 -20.65 -4.86
N GLY A 81 4.85 -20.71 -4.41
CA GLY A 81 3.72 -20.04 -5.06
C GLY A 81 3.86 -18.52 -5.08
N GLU A 82 4.24 -17.91 -3.96
CA GLU A 82 4.52 -16.47 -3.88
C GLU A 82 5.66 -16.06 -4.83
N MET A 83 6.75 -16.83 -4.87
CA MET A 83 7.88 -16.55 -5.76
C MET A 83 7.49 -16.65 -7.24
N GLN A 84 6.69 -17.65 -7.63
CA GLN A 84 6.18 -17.76 -9.00
C GLN A 84 5.23 -16.61 -9.35
N LYS A 85 4.40 -16.15 -8.41
CA LYS A 85 3.54 -14.98 -8.58
C LYS A 85 4.39 -13.74 -8.90
N LEU A 86 5.48 -13.53 -8.15
CA LEU A 86 6.41 -12.40 -8.35
C LEU A 86 7.16 -12.41 -9.70
N VAL A 87 7.38 -13.59 -10.28
CA VAL A 87 7.99 -13.70 -11.62
C VAL A 87 7.06 -13.16 -12.72
N ARG A 88 5.75 -13.20 -12.51
CA ARG A 88 4.72 -12.71 -13.44
C ARG A 88 4.08 -11.39 -12.99
N MET A 89 4.77 -10.67 -12.11
CA MET A 89 4.21 -9.48 -11.48
C MET A 89 3.79 -8.42 -12.49
N GLU A 90 4.59 -8.20 -13.54
CA GLU A 90 4.28 -7.25 -14.60
C GLU A 90 3.00 -7.62 -15.34
N ASP A 91 2.84 -8.89 -15.72
CA ASP A 91 1.65 -9.37 -16.43
C ASP A 91 0.38 -9.19 -15.58
N GLU A 92 0.46 -9.51 -14.29
CA GLU A 92 -0.65 -9.36 -13.35
C GLU A 92 -1.00 -7.87 -13.12
N LEU A 93 0.00 -7.00 -12.97
CA LEU A 93 -0.23 -5.56 -12.82
C LEU A 93 -0.81 -4.94 -14.10
N HIS A 94 -0.39 -5.40 -15.28
CA HIS A 94 -0.92 -4.93 -16.57
C HIS A 94 -2.36 -5.34 -16.86
N GLN A 95 -2.95 -6.26 -16.10
CA GLN A 95 -4.40 -6.51 -16.17
C GLN A 95 -5.23 -5.28 -15.76
N ARG A 96 -4.63 -4.37 -14.99
CA ARG A 96 -5.27 -3.15 -14.48
C ARG A 96 -4.59 -1.87 -14.95
N VAL A 97 -3.26 -1.88 -15.04
CA VAL A 97 -2.46 -0.73 -15.42
C VAL A 97 -2.15 -0.80 -16.91
N VAL A 98 -2.73 0.14 -17.66
CA VAL A 98 -2.50 0.27 -19.09
C VAL A 98 -1.26 1.11 -19.34
N ASP A 99 -0.42 0.64 -20.27
CA ASP A 99 0.88 1.24 -20.59
C ASP A 99 1.76 1.38 -19.33
N GLN A 100 2.65 2.37 -19.24
CA GLN A 100 3.53 2.59 -18.08
C GLN A 100 4.49 1.42 -17.82
N HIS A 101 4.97 0.77 -18.89
CA HIS A 101 5.86 -0.39 -18.79
C HIS A 101 7.09 -0.14 -17.91
N GLU A 102 7.75 1.02 -18.08
CA GLU A 102 8.90 1.41 -17.26
C GLU A 102 8.57 1.48 -15.76
N ALA A 103 7.37 1.98 -15.42
CA ALA A 103 6.92 2.09 -14.04
C ALA A 103 6.64 0.71 -13.42
N VAL A 104 5.94 -0.13 -14.16
CA VAL A 104 5.58 -1.50 -13.73
C VAL A 104 6.84 -2.36 -13.56
N GLU A 105 7.79 -2.26 -14.50
CA GLU A 105 9.06 -2.98 -14.45
C GLU A 105 9.94 -2.51 -13.27
N ALA A 106 10.09 -1.20 -13.08
CA ALA A 106 10.91 -0.65 -11.99
C ALA A 106 10.39 -1.10 -10.61
N VAL A 107 9.07 -1.01 -10.39
CA VAL A 107 8.43 -1.47 -9.16
C VAL A 107 8.61 -2.97 -8.97
N SER A 108 8.35 -3.76 -10.02
CA SER A 108 8.45 -5.22 -9.96
C SER A 108 9.87 -5.67 -9.63
N ASN A 109 10.87 -5.04 -10.24
CA ASN A 109 12.28 -5.30 -9.96
C ASN A 109 12.66 -4.96 -8.52
N ALA A 110 12.25 -3.80 -8.00
CA ALA A 110 12.53 -3.41 -6.62
C ALA A 110 11.92 -4.40 -5.60
N ILE A 111 10.67 -4.81 -5.81
CA ILE A 111 9.99 -5.77 -4.93
C ILE A 111 10.64 -7.14 -5.00
N ARG A 112 11.01 -7.61 -6.21
CA ARG A 112 11.74 -8.87 -6.38
C ARG A 112 13.09 -8.86 -5.66
N ARG A 113 13.85 -7.76 -5.71
CA ARG A 113 15.12 -7.63 -4.97
C ARG A 113 14.90 -7.85 -3.47
N THR A 114 13.89 -7.20 -2.90
CA THR A 114 13.60 -7.34 -1.47
C THR A 114 13.11 -8.73 -1.10
N ARG A 115 12.21 -9.32 -1.89
CA ARG A 115 11.70 -10.69 -1.66
C ARG A 115 12.76 -11.77 -1.86
N ALA A 116 13.74 -11.54 -2.72
CA ALA A 116 14.92 -12.40 -2.88
C ALA A 116 15.98 -12.20 -1.78
N GLY A 117 15.76 -11.32 -0.80
CA GLY A 117 16.71 -11.03 0.28
C GLY A 117 17.97 -10.28 -0.18
N LEU A 118 17.89 -9.59 -1.33
CA LEU A 118 19.00 -8.80 -1.89
C LEU A 118 18.98 -7.33 -1.43
N SER A 119 17.88 -6.89 -0.82
CA SER A 119 17.72 -5.56 -0.23
C SER A 119 17.98 -5.57 1.28
N ASP A 120 18.18 -4.40 1.86
CA ASP A 120 18.31 -4.23 3.31
C ASP A 120 17.00 -4.66 4.04
N PRO A 121 17.04 -5.63 4.96
CA PRO A 121 15.86 -6.13 5.67
C PRO A 121 15.31 -5.15 6.71
N SER A 122 16.02 -4.06 7.01
CA SER A 122 15.55 -3.01 7.92
C SER A 122 14.62 -2.00 7.24
N ARG A 123 14.60 -1.94 5.91
CA ARG A 123 13.82 -0.99 5.13
C ARG A 123 12.45 -1.56 4.73
N PRO A 124 11.50 -0.71 4.29
CA PRO A 124 10.24 -1.19 3.68
C PRO A 124 10.49 -2.09 2.47
N ILE A 125 9.48 -2.87 2.06
CA ILE A 125 9.55 -3.79 0.91
C ILE A 125 10.01 -3.06 -0.37
N GLY A 126 9.55 -1.82 -0.53
CA GLY A 126 9.99 -0.90 -1.56
C GLY A 126 9.49 0.51 -1.27
N SER A 127 10.24 1.49 -1.74
CA SER A 127 9.93 2.91 -1.63
C SER A 127 10.01 3.60 -2.99
N PHE A 128 8.94 4.28 -3.37
CA PHE A 128 8.77 4.80 -4.73
C PHE A 128 8.26 6.23 -4.73
N VAL A 129 8.78 7.06 -5.64
CA VAL A 129 8.17 8.35 -5.98
C VAL A 129 7.61 8.28 -7.40
N PHE A 130 6.30 8.38 -7.53
CA PHE A 130 5.57 8.40 -8.80
C PHE A 130 5.30 9.85 -9.22
N LEU A 131 5.90 10.25 -10.33
CA LEU A 131 5.80 11.58 -10.93
C LEU A 131 4.97 11.50 -12.20
N GLY A 132 4.32 12.60 -12.58
CA GLY A 132 3.62 12.70 -13.88
C GLY A 132 2.30 13.47 -13.78
N PRO A 133 1.54 13.60 -14.88
CA PRO A 133 0.28 14.32 -14.88
C PRO A 133 -0.82 13.57 -14.11
N THR A 134 -1.97 14.23 -13.92
CA THR A 134 -3.11 13.60 -13.25
C THR A 134 -3.79 12.57 -14.15
N GLY A 135 -4.29 11.48 -13.57
CA GLY A 135 -5.10 10.50 -14.30
C GLY A 135 -4.34 9.55 -15.23
N VAL A 136 -3.01 9.45 -15.12
CA VAL A 136 -2.17 8.52 -15.90
C VAL A 136 -1.96 7.13 -15.27
N GLY A 137 -2.51 6.88 -14.07
CA GLY A 137 -2.45 5.56 -13.44
C GLY A 137 -1.58 5.43 -12.18
N LYS A 138 -0.96 6.51 -11.68
CA LYS A 138 -0.13 6.49 -10.45
C LYS A 138 -0.80 5.79 -9.26
N THR A 139 -2.02 6.21 -8.92
CA THR A 139 -2.81 5.61 -7.83
C THR A 139 -3.36 4.23 -8.19
N GLU A 140 -3.56 3.95 -9.47
CA GLU A 140 -4.05 2.64 -9.92
C GLU A 140 -2.97 1.58 -9.78
N LEU A 141 -1.72 1.91 -10.10
CA LEU A 141 -0.58 1.03 -9.83
C LEU A 141 -0.44 0.73 -8.33
N ALA A 142 -0.62 1.73 -7.47
CA ALA A 142 -0.62 1.53 -6.01
C ALA A 142 -1.72 0.57 -5.55
N ARG A 143 -2.93 0.67 -6.11
CA ARG A 143 -4.04 -0.25 -5.81
C ARG A 143 -3.78 -1.67 -6.34
N ALA A 144 -3.30 -1.77 -7.58
CA ALA A 144 -2.96 -3.05 -8.20
C ALA A 144 -1.86 -3.76 -7.40
N LEU A 145 -0.87 -3.03 -6.88
CA LEU A 145 0.15 -3.58 -5.98
C LEU A 145 -0.43 -4.05 -4.65
N ALA A 146 -1.38 -3.32 -4.06
CA ALA A 146 -2.01 -3.71 -2.81
C ALA A 146 -2.79 -5.02 -2.98
N GLU A 147 -3.58 -5.13 -4.06
CA GLU A 147 -4.27 -6.36 -4.41
C GLU A 147 -3.28 -7.49 -4.73
N PHE A 148 -2.25 -7.24 -5.52
CA PHE A 148 -1.30 -8.28 -5.91
C PHE A 148 -0.51 -8.82 -4.71
N LEU A 149 0.01 -7.96 -3.84
CA LEU A 149 0.89 -8.36 -2.75
C LEU A 149 0.15 -8.85 -1.50
N PHE A 150 -1.05 -8.33 -1.26
CA PHE A 150 -1.78 -8.54 -0.01
C PHE A 150 -3.20 -9.09 -0.22
N ASP A 151 -3.53 -9.48 -1.47
CA ASP A 151 -4.81 -10.04 -1.90
C ASP A 151 -6.03 -9.19 -1.48
N ASP A 152 -5.82 -7.87 -1.31
CA ASP A 152 -6.86 -6.92 -0.92
C ASP A 152 -6.49 -5.49 -1.32
N GLU A 153 -7.28 -4.87 -2.20
CA GLU A 153 -7.13 -3.45 -2.56
C GLU A 153 -7.22 -2.50 -1.35
N ARG A 154 -7.97 -2.89 -0.30
CA ARG A 154 -8.12 -2.13 0.95
C ARG A 154 -6.88 -2.23 1.83
N ALA A 155 -5.87 -3.02 1.43
CA ALA A 155 -4.55 -2.97 2.02
C ALA A 155 -3.79 -1.70 1.64
N MET A 156 -4.38 -0.80 0.85
CA MET A 156 -3.82 0.52 0.59
C MET A 156 -4.28 1.54 1.65
N VAL A 157 -3.33 2.05 2.44
CA VAL A 157 -3.50 3.21 3.33
C VAL A 157 -3.17 4.47 2.54
N ARG A 158 -4.17 5.29 2.24
CA ARG A 158 -3.98 6.56 1.51
C ARG A 158 -4.02 7.75 2.44
N ILE A 159 -3.01 8.61 2.33
CA ILE A 159 -2.87 9.86 3.08
C ILE A 159 -2.69 11.00 2.08
N ASP A 160 -3.51 12.03 2.20
CA ASP A 160 -3.40 13.24 1.39
C ASP A 160 -2.45 14.22 2.08
N MET A 161 -1.28 14.45 1.48
CA MET A 161 -0.25 15.30 2.06
C MET A 161 -0.59 16.80 1.99
N SER A 162 -1.62 17.18 1.23
CA SER A 162 -2.17 18.54 1.27
C SER A 162 -2.81 18.86 2.63
N GLU A 163 -3.23 17.86 3.42
CA GLU A 163 -3.70 18.07 4.81
C GLU A 163 -2.57 18.32 5.82
N TYR A 164 -1.31 18.20 5.38
CA TYR A 164 -0.10 18.23 6.19
C TYR A 164 0.83 19.40 5.83
N GLN A 165 0.27 20.47 5.27
CA GLN A 165 1.00 21.69 4.86
C GLN A 165 1.57 22.49 6.03
N GLU A 166 1.00 22.35 7.23
CA GLU A 166 1.38 23.15 8.40
C GLU A 166 2.07 22.29 9.46
N ARG A 167 3.07 22.87 10.14
CA ARG A 167 3.86 22.16 11.16
C ARG A 167 3.01 21.43 12.21
N HIS A 168 1.95 22.07 12.70
CA HIS A 168 1.08 21.52 13.74
C HIS A 168 0.22 20.36 13.24
N THR A 169 0.00 20.25 11.93
CA THR A 169 -0.77 19.14 11.34
C THR A 169 0.06 17.87 11.18
N VAL A 170 1.39 17.98 11.10
CA VAL A 170 2.32 16.85 10.98
C VAL A 170 2.23 15.90 12.18
N SER A 171 1.97 16.42 13.39
CA SER A 171 1.77 15.57 14.56
C SER A 171 0.56 14.64 14.42
N ARG A 172 -0.46 14.97 13.60
CA ARG A 172 -1.59 14.06 13.32
C ARG A 172 -1.18 12.84 12.52
N LEU A 173 -0.05 12.90 11.79
CA LEU A 173 0.44 11.78 10.98
C LEU A 173 0.94 10.65 11.89
N ILE A 174 1.71 11.00 12.93
CA ILE A 174 2.36 10.05 13.85
C ILE A 174 1.70 9.94 15.21
N GLY A 175 0.88 10.91 15.60
CA GLY A 175 0.25 11.03 16.91
C GLY A 175 0.82 12.20 17.70
N ALA A 176 -0.04 12.93 18.41
CA ALA A 176 0.38 14.05 19.24
C ALA A 176 1.04 13.55 20.54
N PRO A 177 2.04 14.27 21.09
CA PRO A 177 2.62 13.94 22.39
C PRO A 177 1.66 14.29 23.55
N PRO A 178 1.90 13.74 24.76
CA PRO A 178 1.08 14.03 25.95
C PRO A 178 0.91 15.54 26.18
N GLY A 179 -0.34 15.98 26.36
CA GLY A 179 -0.68 17.38 26.62
C GLY A 179 -1.04 18.22 25.38
N TYR A 180 -1.07 17.63 24.19
CA TYR A 180 -1.52 18.28 22.95
C TYR A 180 -2.89 17.75 22.49
N VAL A 181 -3.64 18.57 21.74
CA VAL A 181 -4.91 18.16 21.13
C VAL A 181 -4.67 17.00 20.16
N GLY A 182 -5.48 15.93 20.27
CA GLY A 182 -5.33 14.71 19.46
C GLY A 182 -4.43 13.63 20.09
N TYR A 183 -4.02 13.79 21.36
CA TYR A 183 -3.21 12.79 22.08
C TYR A 183 -3.83 11.39 22.11
N ASP A 184 -5.16 11.30 22.30
CA ASP A 184 -5.88 10.02 22.40
C ASP A 184 -6.24 9.41 21.04
N GLU A 185 -6.12 10.16 19.94
CA GLU A 185 -6.55 9.72 18.60
C GLU A 185 -5.49 8.86 17.89
N GLY A 186 -4.23 8.90 18.37
CA GLY A 186 -3.09 8.26 17.70
C GLY A 186 -2.73 8.95 16.38
N GLY A 187 -1.71 8.45 15.68
CA GLY A 187 -1.34 8.98 14.36
C GLY A 187 -2.10 8.30 13.24
N GLN A 188 -2.53 9.05 12.23
CA GLN A 188 -3.24 8.49 11.08
C GLN A 188 -2.40 7.42 10.36
N LEU A 189 -1.09 7.65 10.18
CA LEU A 189 -0.19 6.71 9.54
C LEU A 189 0.19 5.56 10.48
N THR A 190 0.61 5.90 11.71
CA THR A 190 1.11 4.93 12.69
C THR A 190 0.01 3.96 13.13
N GLU A 191 -1.21 4.42 13.37
CA GLU A 191 -2.34 3.55 13.72
C GLU A 191 -2.81 2.69 12.55
N ALA A 192 -2.83 3.24 11.33
CA ALA A 192 -3.24 2.47 10.15
C ALA A 192 -2.29 1.29 9.90
N VAL A 193 -0.98 1.53 9.94
CA VAL A 193 0.02 0.47 9.75
C VAL A 193 0.09 -0.46 10.96
N ARG A 194 -0.07 0.03 12.19
CA ARG A 194 -0.13 -0.85 13.37
C ARG A 194 -1.30 -1.85 13.28
N ARG A 195 -2.45 -1.41 12.77
CA ARG A 195 -3.63 -2.28 12.57
C ARG A 195 -3.47 -3.20 11.36
N ARG A 196 -2.73 -2.76 10.34
CA ARG A 196 -2.50 -3.50 9.10
C ARG A 196 -1.03 -3.38 8.64
N PRO A 197 -0.12 -4.18 9.22
CA PRO A 197 1.33 -4.08 8.94
C PRO A 197 1.72 -4.43 7.51
N TYR A 198 0.89 -5.27 6.85
CA TYR A 198 1.03 -5.64 5.44
C TYR A 198 0.12 -4.72 4.61
N SER A 199 0.70 -3.64 4.11
CA SER A 199 -0.05 -2.60 3.42
C SER A 199 0.80 -1.82 2.41
N VAL A 200 0.11 -1.21 1.45
CA VAL A 200 0.69 -0.17 0.59
C VAL A 200 0.35 1.18 1.24
N VAL A 201 1.37 1.94 1.62
CA VAL A 201 1.21 3.31 2.12
C VAL A 201 1.34 4.25 0.94
N LEU A 202 0.24 4.92 0.57
CA LEU A 202 0.20 5.91 -0.50
C LEU A 202 0.13 7.32 0.10
N LEU A 203 1.20 8.10 -0.10
CA LEU A 203 1.33 9.51 0.30
C LEU A 203 1.08 10.38 -0.93
N ASP A 204 -0.12 10.94 -1.04
CA ASP A 204 -0.55 11.69 -2.22
C ASP A 204 -0.17 13.17 -2.14
N GLU A 205 0.20 13.75 -3.28
CA GLU A 205 0.65 15.16 -3.39
C GLU A 205 1.82 15.51 -2.43
N ILE A 206 2.84 14.64 -2.37
CA ILE A 206 3.95 14.76 -1.42
C ILE A 206 4.67 16.12 -1.45
N GLU A 207 4.68 16.81 -2.59
CA GLU A 207 5.27 18.15 -2.75
C GLU A 207 4.56 19.24 -1.92
N LYS A 208 3.34 18.97 -1.43
CA LYS A 208 2.57 19.89 -0.59
C LYS A 208 2.88 19.72 0.89
N ALA A 209 3.54 18.64 1.29
CA ALA A 209 3.82 18.37 2.69
C ALA A 209 4.75 19.42 3.32
N HIS A 210 4.53 19.71 4.60
CA HIS A 210 5.49 20.48 5.40
C HIS A 210 6.83 19.76 5.54
N GLN A 211 7.94 20.50 5.68
CA GLN A 211 9.29 19.93 5.83
C GLN A 211 9.40 18.92 6.99
N ASP A 212 8.77 19.20 8.13
CA ASP A 212 8.72 18.28 9.28
C ASP A 212 8.10 16.90 8.93
N ALA A 213 7.21 16.82 7.94
CA ALA A 213 6.69 15.52 7.48
C ALA A 213 7.78 14.71 6.77
N PHE A 214 8.66 15.34 5.98
CA PHE A 214 9.78 14.66 5.34
C PHE A 214 10.77 14.08 6.36
N ASN A 215 10.97 14.74 7.50
CA ASN A 215 11.82 14.20 8.57
C ASN A 215 11.27 12.89 9.13
N VAL A 216 9.94 12.80 9.29
CA VAL A 216 9.27 11.55 9.66
C VAL A 216 9.47 10.50 8.57
N LEU A 217 9.28 10.87 7.30
CA LEU A 217 9.44 9.92 6.19
C LEU A 217 10.87 9.41 6.05
N LEU A 218 11.90 10.23 6.29
CA LEU A 218 13.29 9.79 6.28
C LEU A 218 13.53 8.67 7.30
N GLN A 219 13.00 8.81 8.52
CA GLN A 219 13.09 7.76 9.54
C GLN A 219 12.41 6.47 9.07
N LEU A 220 11.23 6.58 8.47
CA LEU A 220 10.51 5.43 7.91
C LEU A 220 11.34 4.74 6.82
N LEU A 221 11.88 5.51 5.87
CA LEU A 221 12.60 4.99 4.71
C LEU A 221 13.95 4.36 5.06
N ASP A 222 14.59 4.82 6.13
CA ASP A 222 15.88 4.32 6.62
C ASP A 222 15.72 3.11 7.54
N ASP A 223 14.90 3.23 8.58
CA ASP A 223 14.85 2.23 9.66
C ASP A 223 13.63 1.30 9.56
N GLY A 224 12.74 1.53 8.57
CA GLY A 224 11.50 0.78 8.41
C GLY A 224 10.61 0.86 9.65
N ARG A 225 10.75 1.91 10.47
CA ARG A 225 10.09 2.06 11.76
C ARG A 225 9.77 3.52 12.02
N LEU A 226 8.66 3.77 12.71
CA LEU A 226 8.31 5.08 13.25
C LEU A 226 7.98 4.98 14.72
N THR A 227 8.36 5.98 15.50
CA THR A 227 7.92 6.12 16.89
C THR A 227 6.78 7.13 16.93
N ASP A 228 5.63 6.73 17.47
CA ASP A 228 4.48 7.61 17.61
C ASP A 228 4.66 8.63 18.75
N GLY A 229 3.73 9.58 18.85
CA GLY A 229 3.76 10.61 19.92
C GLY A 229 3.69 10.05 21.34
N GLN A 230 3.31 8.78 21.52
CA GLN A 230 3.24 8.09 22.81
C GLN A 230 4.50 7.26 23.10
N GLY A 231 5.49 7.28 22.21
CA GLY A 231 6.74 6.52 22.34
C GLY A 231 6.65 5.06 21.88
N ARG A 232 5.56 4.65 21.23
CA ARG A 232 5.39 3.29 20.70
C ARG A 232 6.00 3.20 19.31
N THR A 233 6.81 2.18 19.08
CA THR A 233 7.41 1.92 17.76
C THR A 233 6.47 1.08 16.89
N VAL A 234 6.21 1.55 15.67
CA VAL A 234 5.44 0.86 14.62
C VAL A 234 6.38 0.39 13.52
N ASP A 235 6.17 -0.83 13.05
CA ASP A 235 7.00 -1.50 12.04
C ASP A 235 6.41 -1.32 10.63
N PHE A 236 7.25 -0.87 9.70
CA PHE A 236 6.95 -0.61 8.29
C PHE A 236 7.72 -1.54 7.34
N ARG A 237 8.52 -2.49 7.85
CA ARG A 237 9.33 -3.41 7.01
C ARG A 237 8.49 -4.26 6.06
N ASN A 238 7.21 -4.51 6.41
CA ASN A 238 6.25 -5.25 5.59
C ASN A 238 5.34 -4.34 4.73
N THR A 239 5.71 -3.07 4.57
CA THR A 239 4.95 -2.11 3.77
C THR A 239 5.64 -1.79 2.45
N VAL A 240 4.85 -1.39 1.46
CA VAL A 240 5.35 -0.69 0.27
C VAL A 240 4.98 0.78 0.40
N VAL A 241 5.94 1.68 0.28
CA VAL A 241 5.71 3.13 0.39
C VAL A 241 5.73 3.78 -0.98
N ILE A 242 4.64 4.41 -1.34
CA ILE A 242 4.46 5.09 -2.62
C ILE A 242 4.14 6.55 -2.33
N MET A 243 4.89 7.45 -2.93
CA MET A 243 4.66 8.89 -2.88
C MET A 243 4.26 9.36 -4.26
N THR A 244 3.12 10.00 -4.41
CA THR A 244 2.68 10.57 -5.69
C THR A 244 2.89 12.07 -5.71
N SER A 245 3.35 12.56 -6.85
CA SER A 245 3.50 14.00 -7.09
C SER A 245 3.03 14.36 -8.49
N ASN A 246 2.49 15.57 -8.62
CA ASN A 246 2.18 16.17 -9.93
C ASN A 246 3.27 17.18 -10.35
N LEU A 247 4.43 17.17 -9.69
CA LEU A 247 5.57 18.00 -10.04
C LEU A 247 5.98 17.78 -11.49
N GLY A 248 6.24 18.88 -12.20
CA GLY A 248 6.55 18.85 -13.63
C GLY A 248 5.36 18.49 -14.54
N GLY A 249 4.13 18.39 -14.01
CA GLY A 249 2.93 18.07 -14.79
C GLY A 249 2.71 18.98 -16.01
N PHE A 250 3.07 20.26 -15.89
CA PHE A 250 2.97 21.24 -16.98
C PHE A 250 3.94 20.96 -18.16
N LEU A 251 5.03 20.23 -17.92
CA LEU A 251 6.02 19.89 -18.95
C LEU A 251 5.48 18.87 -19.95
N PHE A 252 4.41 18.15 -19.58
CA PHE A 252 3.74 17.19 -20.44
C PHE A 252 2.75 17.82 -21.42
N ALA A 253 2.48 19.12 -21.28
CA ALA A 253 1.62 19.85 -22.20
C ALA A 253 2.35 20.31 -23.48
N ASP A 254 3.68 20.21 -23.54
CA ASP A 254 4.48 20.57 -24.70
C ASP A 254 4.60 19.39 -25.69
N PRO A 255 3.91 19.42 -26.84
CA PRO A 255 3.92 18.32 -27.81
C PRO A 255 5.26 18.17 -28.54
N GLY A 256 6.18 19.13 -28.44
CA GLY A 256 7.47 19.12 -29.14
C GLY A 256 8.60 18.41 -28.40
N SER A 257 8.48 18.20 -27.09
CA SER A 257 9.54 17.57 -26.27
C SER A 257 9.45 16.04 -26.35
N SER A 258 10.59 15.36 -26.48
CA SER A 258 10.65 13.88 -26.42
C SER A 258 10.34 13.37 -25.00
N ALA A 259 10.03 12.06 -24.86
CA ALA A 259 9.80 11.47 -23.54
C ALA A 259 11.04 11.58 -22.63
N GLU A 260 12.24 11.35 -23.18
CA GLU A 260 13.52 11.49 -22.49
C GLU A 260 13.77 12.93 -22.02
N GLU A 261 13.54 13.92 -22.89
CA GLU A 261 13.67 15.34 -22.55
C GLU A 261 12.69 15.76 -21.47
N ARG A 262 11.45 15.26 -21.49
CA ARG A 262 10.46 15.52 -20.44
C ARG A 262 10.91 14.91 -19.12
N THR A 263 11.38 13.66 -19.13
CA THR A 263 11.91 12.98 -17.94
C THR A 263 13.08 13.76 -17.36
N GLU A 264 14.02 14.24 -18.17
CA GLU A 264 15.15 15.05 -17.70
C GLU A 264 14.70 16.35 -17.03
N LYS A 265 13.75 17.07 -17.65
CA LYS A 265 13.17 18.31 -17.09
C LYS A 265 12.41 18.04 -15.79
N VAL A 266 11.63 16.96 -15.71
CA VAL A 266 10.94 16.55 -14.48
C VAL A 266 11.94 16.21 -13.37
N MET A 267 13.02 15.50 -13.70
CA MET A 267 14.07 15.18 -12.73
C MET A 267 14.85 16.42 -12.25
N ALA A 268 14.97 17.46 -13.08
CA ALA A 268 15.51 18.75 -12.64
C ALA A 268 14.60 19.42 -11.60
N GLU A 269 13.28 19.40 -11.79
CA GLU A 269 12.30 19.90 -10.81
C GLU A 269 12.36 19.12 -9.49
N VAL A 270 12.49 17.79 -9.55
CA VAL A 270 12.66 16.92 -8.37
C VAL A 270 13.86 17.36 -7.55
N ARG A 271 15.02 17.57 -8.19
CA ARG A 271 16.25 18.01 -7.51
C ARG A 271 16.14 19.42 -6.94
N ALA A 272 15.31 20.28 -7.53
CA ALA A 272 15.05 21.62 -7.01
C ALA A 272 14.07 21.61 -5.82
N THR A 273 13.11 20.69 -5.82
CA THR A 273 12.03 20.64 -4.83
C THR A 273 12.40 19.80 -3.61
N PHE A 274 12.97 18.61 -3.82
CA PHE A 274 13.29 17.68 -2.76
C PHE A 274 14.77 17.73 -2.38
N ARG A 275 15.05 17.61 -1.09
CA ARG A 275 16.43 17.58 -0.58
C ARG A 275 17.13 16.29 -1.05
N PRO A 276 18.44 16.32 -1.35
CA PRO A 276 19.18 15.13 -1.80
C PRO A 276 19.08 13.94 -0.84
N GLU A 277 19.03 14.21 0.46
CA GLU A 277 18.85 13.16 1.49
C GLU A 277 17.59 12.33 1.25
N PHE A 278 16.45 12.96 0.92
CA PHE A 278 15.20 12.27 0.65
C PHE A 278 15.28 11.47 -0.64
N VAL A 279 15.79 12.09 -1.72
CA VAL A 279 15.95 11.44 -3.04
C VAL A 279 16.81 10.18 -2.93
N ASN A 280 17.87 10.22 -2.12
CA ASN A 280 18.78 9.09 -1.93
C ASN A 280 18.21 7.97 -1.04
N ARG A 281 17.07 8.18 -0.36
CA ARG A 281 16.40 7.16 0.47
C ARG A 281 15.24 6.45 -0.22
N VAL A 282 14.87 6.88 -1.41
CA VAL A 282 13.85 6.23 -2.24
C VAL A 282 14.54 5.21 -3.14
N ASP A 283 13.93 4.04 -3.33
CA ASP A 283 14.51 3.00 -4.17
C ASP A 283 14.41 3.35 -5.66
N GLU A 284 13.27 3.89 -6.10
CA GLU A 284 13.09 4.35 -7.49
C GLU A 284 12.24 5.63 -7.57
N ILE A 285 12.64 6.55 -8.46
CA ILE A 285 11.84 7.70 -8.87
C ILE A 285 11.37 7.47 -10.30
N ILE A 286 10.06 7.39 -10.48
CA ILE A 286 9.43 6.87 -11.70
C ILE A 286 8.56 7.97 -12.32
N VAL A 287 8.79 8.25 -13.61
CA VAL A 287 8.05 9.25 -14.37
C VAL A 287 6.99 8.56 -15.25
N PHE A 288 5.72 8.81 -14.94
CA PHE A 288 4.59 8.29 -15.70
C PHE A 288 4.34 9.16 -16.93
N GLN A 289 4.11 8.50 -18.06
CA GLN A 289 3.84 9.16 -19.33
C GLN A 289 2.34 9.46 -19.49
N PRO A 290 1.97 10.52 -20.23
CA PRO A 290 0.58 10.78 -20.59
C PRO A 290 0.00 9.62 -21.40
N LEU A 291 -1.26 9.27 -21.12
CA LEU A 291 -1.99 8.25 -21.87
C LEU A 291 -2.49 8.85 -23.19
N GLY A 292 -2.38 8.09 -24.28
CA GLY A 292 -3.00 8.42 -25.57
C GLY A 292 -4.42 7.84 -25.69
N ARG A 293 -5.01 7.98 -26.87
CA ARG A 293 -6.40 7.54 -27.12
C ARG A 293 -6.54 6.02 -27.08
N ASP A 294 -5.54 5.32 -27.61
CA ASP A 294 -5.54 3.85 -27.66
C ASP A 294 -5.45 3.28 -26.24
N GLU A 295 -4.65 3.90 -25.37
CA GLU A 295 -4.58 3.54 -23.96
C GLU A 295 -5.90 3.81 -23.25
N ILE A 296 -6.57 4.94 -23.51
CA ILE A 296 -7.92 5.19 -22.95
C ILE A 296 -8.92 4.12 -23.41
N ALA A 297 -8.86 3.68 -24.67
CA ALA A 297 -9.73 2.63 -25.19
C ALA A 297 -9.51 1.29 -24.46
N GLN A 298 -8.27 0.93 -24.15
CA GLN A 298 -7.98 -0.24 -23.32
C GLN A 298 -8.51 -0.08 -21.89
N ILE A 299 -8.44 1.12 -21.31
CA ILE A 299 -9.03 1.40 -19.99
C ILE A 299 -10.56 1.26 -20.03
N VAL A 300 -11.22 1.65 -21.13
CA VAL A 300 -12.66 1.40 -21.32
C VAL A 300 -12.96 -0.09 -21.20
N ASP A 301 -12.19 -0.94 -21.88
CA ASP A 301 -12.37 -2.40 -21.81
C ASP A 301 -12.23 -2.94 -20.39
N ILE A 302 -11.22 -2.47 -19.64
CA ILE A 302 -11.02 -2.86 -18.24
C ILE A 302 -12.23 -2.45 -17.40
N GLN A 303 -12.72 -1.22 -17.55
CA GLN A 303 -13.89 -0.75 -16.78
C GLN A 303 -15.18 -1.50 -17.14
N VAL A 304 -15.35 -1.88 -18.40
CA VAL A 304 -16.49 -2.71 -18.82
C VAL A 304 -16.37 -4.13 -18.29
N ARG A 305 -15.17 -4.70 -18.21
CA ARG A 305 -14.96 -6.00 -17.54
C ARG A 305 -15.33 -5.94 -16.06
N VAL A 306 -14.97 -4.86 -15.36
CA VAL A 306 -15.38 -4.64 -13.97
C VAL A 306 -16.90 -4.53 -13.84
N LEU A 307 -17.58 -3.89 -14.80
CA LEU A 307 -19.04 -3.83 -14.85
C LEU A 307 -19.65 -5.21 -15.13
N GLN A 308 -19.10 -5.95 -16.10
CA GLN A 308 -19.51 -7.31 -16.45
C GLN A 308 -19.51 -8.22 -15.21
N HIS A 309 -18.45 -8.19 -14.41
CA HIS A 309 -18.38 -9.02 -13.19
C HIS A 309 -19.49 -8.71 -12.18
N ARG A 310 -19.95 -7.44 -12.10
CA ARG A 310 -21.10 -7.08 -11.25
C ARG A 310 -22.43 -7.56 -11.83
N LEU A 311 -22.52 -7.67 -13.15
CA LEU A 311 -23.70 -8.12 -13.88
C LEU A 311 -23.85 -9.65 -13.89
N GLU A 312 -22.76 -10.39 -13.68
CA GLU A 312 -22.76 -11.86 -13.57
C GLU A 312 -23.73 -12.38 -12.49
N GLY A 313 -23.86 -11.66 -11.36
CA GLY A 313 -24.83 -12.00 -10.31
C GLY A 313 -26.29 -11.98 -10.78
N ARG A 314 -26.58 -11.34 -11.91
CA ARG A 314 -27.88 -11.28 -12.59
C ARG A 314 -27.87 -12.05 -13.92
N LYS A 315 -26.85 -12.87 -14.17
CA LYS A 315 -26.63 -13.60 -15.44
C LYS A 315 -26.73 -12.71 -16.68
N LEU A 316 -26.37 -11.44 -16.54
CA LEU A 316 -26.38 -10.48 -17.63
C LEU A 316 -24.99 -10.44 -18.28
N ALA A 317 -24.98 -10.38 -19.60
CA ALA A 317 -23.77 -10.10 -20.37
C ALA A 317 -23.84 -8.69 -20.94
N ILE A 318 -22.71 -7.98 -20.96
CA ILE A 318 -22.55 -6.69 -21.62
C ILE A 318 -21.34 -6.73 -22.54
N SER A 319 -21.52 -6.25 -23.76
CA SER A 319 -20.45 -6.09 -24.75
C SER A 319 -20.49 -4.68 -25.35
N LEU A 320 -19.32 -4.20 -25.77
CA LEU A 320 -19.17 -2.95 -26.52
C LEU A 320 -18.82 -3.28 -27.96
N THR A 321 -19.44 -2.59 -28.90
CA THR A 321 -18.93 -2.52 -30.27
C THR A 321 -17.66 -1.65 -30.32
N ASP A 322 -16.87 -1.79 -31.39
CA ASP A 322 -15.70 -0.93 -31.60
C ASP A 322 -16.09 0.56 -31.67
N ALA A 323 -17.26 0.88 -32.24
CA ALA A 323 -17.78 2.24 -32.31
C ALA A 323 -18.12 2.80 -30.92
N ALA A 324 -18.73 2.00 -30.03
CA ALA A 324 -18.99 2.41 -28.65
C ALA A 324 -17.70 2.59 -27.84
N ARG A 325 -16.73 1.69 -28.02
CA ARG A 325 -15.41 1.81 -27.41
C ARG A 325 -14.72 3.11 -27.83
N GLU A 326 -14.68 3.39 -29.13
CA GLU A 326 -14.05 4.59 -29.66
C GLU A 326 -14.79 5.86 -29.19
N TYR A 327 -16.12 5.83 -29.17
CA TYR A 327 -16.94 6.93 -28.65
C TYR A 327 -16.60 7.25 -27.19
N LEU A 328 -16.55 6.23 -26.33
CA LEU A 328 -16.22 6.38 -24.91
C LEU A 328 -14.79 6.84 -24.71
N ALA A 329 -13.84 6.32 -25.50
CA ALA A 329 -12.45 6.73 -25.43
C ALA A 329 -12.26 8.19 -25.84
N ASN A 330 -12.86 8.60 -26.96
CA ASN A 330 -12.77 9.97 -27.47
C ASN A 330 -13.39 10.99 -26.51
N LYS A 331 -14.51 10.64 -25.87
CA LYS A 331 -15.23 11.52 -24.93
C LYS A 331 -14.66 11.48 -23.51
N GLY A 332 -14.01 10.37 -23.14
CA GLY A 332 -13.37 10.16 -21.85
C GLY A 332 -11.92 10.66 -21.78
N PHE A 333 -11.29 10.87 -22.93
CA PHE A 333 -9.93 11.40 -23.03
C PHE A 333 -9.90 12.91 -22.74
N ASP A 334 -9.10 13.30 -21.76
CA ASP A 334 -8.79 14.69 -21.46
C ASP A 334 -7.25 14.87 -21.39
N PRO A 335 -6.64 15.72 -22.22
CA PRO A 335 -5.18 15.93 -22.20
C PRO A 335 -4.63 16.42 -20.85
N SER A 336 -5.44 17.10 -20.03
CA SER A 336 -5.03 17.64 -18.72
C SER A 336 -5.30 16.65 -17.58
N TYR A 337 -6.36 15.85 -17.70
CA TYR A 337 -6.85 14.97 -16.62
C TYR A 337 -6.71 13.46 -16.90
N GLY A 338 -6.15 13.08 -18.05
CA GLY A 338 -5.95 11.68 -18.45
C GLY A 338 -7.26 10.90 -18.43
N ALA A 339 -7.24 9.69 -17.84
CA ALA A 339 -8.41 8.82 -17.73
C ALA A 339 -9.39 9.21 -16.60
N ARG A 340 -9.11 10.27 -15.83
CA ARG A 340 -9.92 10.65 -14.65
C ARG A 340 -11.42 10.87 -14.95
N PRO A 341 -11.81 11.49 -16.09
CA PRO A 341 -13.23 11.67 -16.43
C PRO A 341 -13.95 10.36 -16.80
N LEU A 342 -13.21 9.35 -17.25
CA LEU A 342 -13.76 8.16 -17.89
C LEU A 342 -14.72 7.38 -16.98
N LYS A 343 -14.37 7.21 -15.70
CA LYS A 343 -15.22 6.50 -14.74
C LYS A 343 -16.60 7.17 -14.59
N ARG A 344 -16.64 8.51 -14.55
CA ARG A 344 -17.89 9.27 -14.47
C ARG A 344 -18.67 9.21 -15.79
N LEU A 345 -17.97 9.20 -16.91
CA LEU A 345 -18.58 9.05 -18.24
C LEU A 345 -19.29 7.70 -18.36
N LEU A 346 -18.60 6.60 -18.03
CA LEU A 346 -19.16 5.25 -18.05
C LEU A 346 -20.33 5.09 -17.06
N GLN A 347 -20.23 5.69 -15.88
CA GLN A 347 -21.34 5.70 -14.94
C GLN A 347 -22.59 6.34 -15.58
N ARG A 348 -22.44 7.56 -16.11
CA ARG A 348 -23.56 8.32 -16.68
C ARG A 348 -24.16 7.70 -17.94
N GLU A 349 -23.31 7.26 -18.87
CA GLU A 349 -23.76 6.90 -20.22
C GLU A 349 -23.98 5.41 -20.39
N VAL A 350 -23.40 4.58 -19.52
CA VAL A 350 -23.59 3.12 -19.52
C VAL A 350 -24.39 2.67 -18.31
N GLN A 351 -23.90 2.89 -17.09
CA GLN A 351 -24.49 2.28 -15.89
C GLN A 351 -25.87 2.86 -15.56
N ASP A 352 -26.03 4.18 -15.63
CA ASP A 352 -27.31 4.84 -15.31
C ASP A 352 -28.39 4.46 -16.33
N VAL A 353 -28.05 4.39 -17.62
CA VAL A 353 -28.97 3.97 -18.68
C VAL A 353 -29.36 2.50 -18.52
N LEU A 354 -28.38 1.63 -18.26
CA LEU A 354 -28.62 0.21 -18.00
C LEU A 354 -29.53 0.00 -16.78
N ALA A 355 -29.30 0.77 -15.71
CA ALA A 355 -30.12 0.71 -14.51
C ALA A 355 -31.59 1.08 -14.79
N VAL A 356 -31.83 2.16 -15.55
CA VAL A 356 -33.19 2.56 -15.94
C VAL A 356 -33.87 1.46 -16.77
N LYS A 357 -33.17 0.89 -17.76
CA LYS A 357 -33.71 -0.18 -18.62
C LYS A 357 -34.03 -1.47 -17.85
N LEU A 358 -33.17 -1.84 -16.89
CA LEU A 358 -33.41 -2.97 -16.00
C LEU A 358 -34.63 -2.75 -15.10
N LEU A 359 -34.79 -1.55 -14.53
CA LEU A 359 -35.94 -1.21 -13.68
C LEU A 359 -37.24 -1.11 -14.48
N ALA A 360 -37.18 -0.69 -15.74
CA ALA A 360 -38.31 -0.64 -16.66
C ALA A 360 -38.71 -2.04 -17.19
N GLY A 361 -37.90 -3.07 -16.96
CA GLY A 361 -38.12 -4.42 -17.49
C GLY A 361 -37.84 -4.57 -18.99
N GLU A 362 -37.13 -3.62 -19.59
CA GLU A 362 -36.68 -3.70 -20.99
C GLU A 362 -35.55 -4.72 -21.17
N ILE A 363 -34.75 -4.92 -20.12
CA ILE A 363 -33.68 -5.91 -20.01
C ILE A 363 -34.04 -6.86 -18.86
N ALA A 364 -33.98 -8.16 -19.13
CA ALA A 364 -34.31 -9.22 -18.20
C ALA A 364 -33.07 -10.05 -17.80
N GLU A 365 -33.19 -10.82 -16.72
CA GLU A 365 -32.14 -11.76 -16.30
C GLU A 365 -31.83 -12.75 -17.43
N GLY A 366 -30.54 -12.97 -17.74
CA GLY A 366 -30.09 -13.83 -18.83
C GLY A 366 -29.85 -13.12 -20.16
N ASP A 367 -30.27 -11.86 -20.31
CA ASP A 367 -30.06 -11.12 -21.56
C ASP A 367 -28.58 -10.74 -21.80
N GLU A 368 -28.23 -10.64 -23.08
CA GLU A 368 -26.99 -10.04 -23.54
C GLU A 368 -27.25 -8.62 -24.07
N VAL A 369 -26.56 -7.64 -23.50
CA VAL A 369 -26.69 -6.22 -23.84
C VAL A 369 -25.49 -5.80 -24.69
N GLU A 370 -25.75 -5.49 -25.95
CA GLU A 370 -24.75 -4.92 -26.85
C GLU A 370 -24.88 -3.40 -26.85
N VAL A 371 -23.80 -2.72 -26.48
CA VAL A 371 -23.74 -1.26 -26.45
C VAL A 371 -23.03 -0.78 -27.71
N ASP A 372 -23.71 0.06 -28.50
CA ASP A 372 -23.21 0.64 -29.74
C ASP A 372 -23.22 2.19 -29.69
N ALA A 373 -22.63 2.86 -30.67
CA ALA A 373 -22.63 4.32 -30.78
C ALA A 373 -23.31 4.79 -32.07
N GLU A 374 -24.44 5.49 -31.93
CA GLU A 374 -25.21 6.05 -33.04
C GLU A 374 -25.60 7.51 -32.77
N GLY A 375 -25.60 8.36 -33.79
CA GLY A 375 -26.16 9.73 -33.70
C GLY A 375 -25.52 10.65 -32.65
N GLY A 376 -24.29 10.35 -32.20
CA GLY A 376 -23.59 11.12 -31.17
C GLY A 376 -23.88 10.68 -29.72
N GLY A 377 -24.58 9.57 -29.52
CA GLY A 377 -24.83 8.95 -28.21
C GLY A 377 -24.63 7.43 -28.24
N LEU A 378 -24.82 6.79 -27.09
CA LEU A 378 -24.81 5.33 -26.98
C LEU A 378 -26.22 4.76 -27.18
N SER A 379 -26.30 3.65 -27.90
CA SER A 379 -27.49 2.82 -28.07
C SER A 379 -27.30 1.45 -27.39
N PHE A 380 -28.40 0.83 -26.99
CA PHE A 380 -28.39 -0.44 -26.24
C PHE A 380 -29.28 -1.44 -26.95
N GLY A 381 -28.67 -2.41 -27.61
CA GLY A 381 -29.34 -3.58 -28.19
C GLY A 381 -29.44 -4.71 -27.16
N VAL A 382 -30.56 -5.43 -27.15
CA VAL A 382 -30.78 -6.58 -26.27
C VAL A 382 -30.95 -7.82 -27.12
N ARG A 383 -30.09 -8.81 -26.92
CA ARG A 383 -30.26 -10.16 -27.46
C ARG A 383 -30.77 -11.06 -26.34
N ARG A 384 -32.00 -11.53 -26.52
CA ARG A 384 -32.61 -12.54 -25.64
C ARG A 384 -32.03 -13.90 -26.00
N THR A 385 -31.40 -14.55 -25.04
CA THR A 385 -30.89 -15.91 -25.21
C THR A 385 -31.97 -16.95 -25.00
#